data_AF-A0A810NEP1-F1
#
_entry.id   AF-A0A810NEP1-F1
#
_cell.length_a   1.000
_cell.length_b   1.000
_cell.length_c   1.000
_cell.angle_alpha   90.00
_cell.angle_beta   90.00
_cell.angle_gamma   90.00
#
_symmetry.space_group_name_H-M   'P 1'
#
loop_
_entity.id
_entity.type
_entity.pdbx_description
1 polymer ?
#
loop_
_entity_poly.entity_id
_entity_poly.type
_entity_poly.pdbx_seq_one_letter_code
_entity_poly.pdbx_strand_id
1 'polypeptide(L)'
;MSHTSPEGTPPPEPSPPASAEVPAAAPVPAADPAPAAAPAKLPAQPYPAEAARFAPLPPPPPGFLATRWQGPDYAGGPAAWSAALIGGLATAIALPLSRPAVGWLLVGLVMTGAIWHAARFGPKPDTRGERLIRIGWAVLALALLAVGTFRDAGWLYVFCVLGAVACGSLAVAGGHSVRAVIVGALALPLAAFRAIPWLGRGASAWQKSREKGGTTGRIVLSLVVTVILLIVFGALLASADAAFATLLGDILPEINMRSFMRLLIYTVIGGLITAGAIFTVLAPPDLSGLERPSSRRIGRIEVALPLGGLVLLFAAFVVVQLRFFFGDKAYIQKTSGLTYSEYAVQGFGQLLVVTLLTLVVIGLVSRWAVKETVQDRVLLRSLLGALVLLSMVIVGSAVWRMWLYQNTYGWTRERLFFGSVELYLGGVFVLIALAGWKLRAGWFPRAAVAGFAGLLLFLGAANPEHFIAEQNVERFQKIDFWYLRALGPDAAPELVKLPEPYRSCALSWMVRDLRDNPDQWYAWNLSRDHARDLIAEIKSELRPAQGSCIAAERENANRR
;
A
#
# COMPACT_ATOMS: atom_id res chain seq x y z
N MET A 1 -71.25 16.14 30.94
CA MET A 1 -70.83 15.75 32.29
C MET A 1 -69.31 15.60 32.25
N SER A 2 -68.58 16.69 32.51
CA SER A 2 -67.98 17.06 33.83
C SER A 2 -66.68 16.27 34.10
N HIS A 3 -65.53 16.81 34.50
CA HIS A 3 -65.12 18.14 34.98
C HIS A 3 -63.61 18.38 34.74
N THR A 4 -63.28 19.67 34.85
CA THR A 4 -62.03 20.46 34.84
C THR A 4 -60.95 20.14 35.89
N SER A 5 -59.72 20.62 35.59
CA SER A 5 -58.47 20.97 36.34
C SER A 5 -58.60 21.38 37.84
N PRO A 6 -57.53 21.69 38.66
CA PRO A 6 -56.14 22.11 38.30
C PRO A 6 -54.97 21.75 39.29
N GLU A 7 -53.76 22.26 38.93
CA GLU A 7 -52.61 22.77 39.74
C GLU A 7 -51.95 21.98 40.87
N GLY A 8 -50.60 22.07 40.93
CA GLY A 8 -49.82 21.69 42.11
C GLY A 8 -48.30 21.82 41.94
N THR A 9 -47.76 23.02 42.11
CA THR A 9 -46.34 23.28 42.44
C THR A 9 -46.10 22.99 43.92
N PRO A 10 -44.96 22.38 44.30
CA PRO A 10 -44.37 22.69 45.62
C PRO A 10 -42.82 22.81 45.52
N PRO A 11 -42.08 23.07 46.62
CA PRO A 11 -41.50 24.39 46.97
C PRO A 11 -39.95 24.37 46.98
N PRO A 12 -39.26 25.50 47.30
CA PRO A 12 -37.79 25.54 47.41
C PRO A 12 -37.33 24.98 48.77
N GLU A 13 -36.18 24.31 48.79
CA GLU A 13 -35.54 23.76 49.99
C GLU A 13 -34.08 24.25 50.12
N PRO A 14 -33.48 24.25 51.32
CA PRO A 14 -33.24 25.49 52.05
C PRO A 14 -31.74 25.75 52.36
N SER A 15 -31.42 27.02 52.60
CA SER A 15 -30.12 27.46 53.12
C SER A 15 -29.90 27.00 54.57
N PRO A 16 -28.71 26.48 54.94
CA PRO A 16 -28.27 26.40 56.33
C PRO A 16 -27.42 27.61 56.76
N PRO A 17 -27.22 27.81 58.06
CA PRO A 17 -27.33 29.13 58.70
C PRO A 17 -26.02 29.88 58.93
N ALA A 18 -26.19 31.17 59.22
CA ALA A 18 -25.19 32.09 59.72
C ALA A 18 -24.76 31.80 61.17
N SER A 19 -23.44 31.84 61.38
CA SER A 19 -22.71 32.54 62.44
C SER A 19 -23.12 32.37 63.91
N ALA A 20 -22.22 31.75 64.68
CA ALA A 20 -21.95 32.16 66.06
C ALA A 20 -20.53 32.76 66.11
N GLU A 21 -20.46 34.09 66.34
CA GLU A 21 -19.26 34.82 66.72
C GLU A 21 -18.90 34.54 68.19
N VAL A 22 -17.61 34.39 68.51
CA VAL A 22 -16.91 35.06 69.63
C VAL A 22 -15.38 35.07 69.35
N PRO A 23 -14.55 35.95 69.94
CA PRO A 23 -14.12 37.23 69.39
C PRO A 23 -12.60 37.31 69.09
N ALA A 24 -12.22 38.42 68.45
CA ALA A 24 -10.89 38.74 67.94
C ALA A 24 -9.75 38.76 68.98
N ALA A 25 -8.56 38.30 68.55
CA ALA A 25 -7.27 38.66 69.13
C ALA A 25 -6.37 39.30 68.05
N ALA A 26 -5.62 40.30 68.50
CA ALA A 26 -4.90 41.37 67.80
C ALA A 26 -3.97 40.99 66.62
N PRO A 27 -3.64 41.96 65.73
CA PRO A 27 -2.82 41.72 64.54
C PRO A 27 -1.33 41.57 64.92
N VAL A 28 -0.71 40.48 64.48
CA VAL A 28 0.74 40.26 64.58
C VAL A 28 1.39 40.63 63.25
N PRO A 29 2.55 41.33 63.22
CA PRO A 29 3.11 41.94 62.01
C PRO A 29 3.58 40.90 60.98
N ALA A 30 3.57 41.31 59.70
CA ALA A 30 4.07 40.55 58.57
C ALA A 30 5.49 40.04 58.82
N ALA A 31 5.64 38.71 58.89
CA ALA A 31 6.93 38.07 58.83
C ALA A 31 7.37 37.97 57.37
N ASP A 32 8.58 38.48 57.08
CA ASP A 32 9.22 38.42 55.77
C ASP A 32 9.21 36.99 55.19
N PRO A 33 9.08 36.83 53.87
CA PRO A 33 9.14 35.52 53.23
C PRO A 33 10.51 34.89 53.47
N ALA A 34 10.53 33.79 54.22
CA ALA A 34 11.73 32.98 54.43
C ALA A 34 12.32 32.55 53.06
N PRO A 35 13.64 32.68 52.85
CA PRO A 35 14.27 32.32 51.60
C PRO A 35 14.06 30.83 51.31
N ALA A 36 13.60 30.54 50.09
CA ALA A 36 13.38 29.18 49.61
C ALA A 36 14.66 28.34 49.82
N ALA A 37 14.57 27.34 50.68
CA ALA A 37 15.65 26.40 50.93
C ALA A 37 16.03 25.71 49.61
N ALA A 38 17.29 25.87 49.21
CA ALA A 38 17.87 25.16 48.07
C ALA A 38 17.68 23.64 48.25
N PRO A 39 17.45 22.85 47.17
CA PRO A 39 17.30 21.42 47.29
C PRO A 39 18.56 20.83 47.93
N ALA A 40 18.38 20.21 49.09
CA ALA A 40 19.45 19.52 49.79
C ALA A 40 20.07 18.49 48.83
N LYS A 41 21.34 18.67 48.49
CA LYS A 41 22.12 17.64 47.80
C LYS A 41 22.20 16.44 48.75
N LEU A 42 21.40 15.41 48.48
CA LEU A 42 21.56 14.11 49.11
C LEU A 42 23.03 13.69 48.95
N PRO A 43 23.76 13.40 50.05
CA PRO A 43 25.11 12.87 49.93
C PRO A 43 25.06 11.58 49.12
N ALA A 44 26.01 11.42 48.19
CA ALA A 44 26.12 10.21 47.39
C ALA A 44 26.29 9.02 48.33
N GLN A 45 25.26 8.17 48.42
CA GLN A 45 25.34 6.90 49.11
C GLN A 45 26.45 6.09 48.42
N PRO A 46 27.52 5.69 49.13
CA PRO A 46 28.53 4.82 48.55
C PRO A 46 27.87 3.46 48.34
N TYR A 47 27.50 3.18 47.09
CA TYR A 47 27.11 1.84 46.70
C TYR A 47 28.25 0.88 47.06
N PRO A 48 27.97 -0.31 47.63
CA PRO A 48 29.00 -1.29 47.91
C PRO A 48 29.76 -1.62 46.62
N ALA A 49 31.09 -1.74 46.73
CA ALA A 49 32.03 -1.93 45.63
C ALA A 49 31.73 -3.17 44.73
N GLU A 50 30.78 -4.00 45.12
CA GLU A 50 30.31 -5.16 44.37
C GLU A 50 29.34 -4.80 43.23
N ALA A 51 28.65 -3.65 43.30
CA ALA A 51 27.81 -3.16 42.20
C ALA A 51 28.63 -2.65 40.99
N ALA A 52 29.93 -2.39 41.18
CA ALA A 52 30.85 -1.98 40.11
C ALA A 52 31.33 -3.14 39.22
N ARG A 53 30.92 -4.39 39.50
CA ARG A 53 31.32 -5.58 38.72
C ARG A 53 30.55 -5.78 37.42
N PHE A 54 29.46 -5.02 37.19
CA PHE A 54 28.81 -4.97 35.89
C PHE A 54 29.44 -3.84 35.08
N ALA A 55 30.51 -4.16 34.34
CA ALA A 55 30.94 -3.27 33.27
C ALA A 55 29.71 -2.96 32.39
N PRO A 56 29.42 -1.68 32.08
CA PRO A 56 28.32 -1.37 31.17
C PRO A 56 28.57 -2.17 29.89
N LEU A 57 27.57 -2.97 29.49
CA LEU A 57 27.61 -3.71 28.23
C LEU A 57 28.06 -2.73 27.13
N PRO A 58 29.07 -3.09 26.31
CA PRO A 58 29.49 -2.21 25.22
C PRO A 58 28.23 -1.86 24.40
N PRO A 59 28.06 -0.59 23.98
CA PRO A 59 26.88 -0.20 23.23
C PRO A 59 26.73 -1.13 22.02
N PRO A 60 25.51 -1.58 21.70
CA PRO A 60 25.30 -2.47 20.56
C PRO A 60 25.94 -1.85 19.31
N PRO A 61 26.58 -2.65 18.45
CA PRO A 61 27.22 -2.13 17.25
C PRO A 61 26.22 -1.28 16.45
N PRO A 62 26.65 -0.15 15.88
CA PRO A 62 25.75 0.80 15.26
C PRO A 62 24.95 0.11 14.14
N GLY A 63 23.63 0.22 14.21
CA GLY A 63 22.73 -0.43 13.27
C GLY A 63 22.87 0.09 11.83
N PHE A 64 22.22 -0.60 10.88
CA PHE A 64 22.26 -0.27 9.45
C PHE A 64 21.98 1.22 9.15
N LEU A 65 21.00 1.81 9.85
CA LEU A 65 20.64 3.22 9.67
C LEU A 65 21.78 4.18 10.06
N ALA A 66 22.54 3.87 11.13
CA ALA A 66 23.63 4.72 11.59
C ALA A 66 24.90 4.59 10.72
N THR A 67 25.08 3.44 10.07
CA THR A 67 26.31 3.14 9.29
C THR A 67 26.14 3.31 7.79
N ARG A 68 24.95 3.09 7.25
CA ARG A 68 24.67 3.06 5.80
C ARG A 68 23.62 4.09 5.36
N TRP A 69 22.94 4.76 6.29
CA TRP A 69 21.89 5.73 5.93
C TRP A 69 21.72 6.87 6.95
N GLN A 70 22.77 7.67 7.09
CA GLN A 70 22.84 8.75 8.08
C GLN A 70 21.85 9.90 7.77
N GLY A 71 21.60 10.16 6.48
CA GLY A 71 20.75 11.25 6.00
C GLY A 71 21.56 12.47 5.56
N PRO A 72 20.91 13.57 5.13
CA PRO A 72 21.62 14.78 4.73
C PRO A 72 22.32 15.44 5.91
N ASP A 73 23.57 15.87 5.69
CA ASP A 73 24.39 16.54 6.71
C ASP A 73 23.80 17.90 7.12
N TYR A 74 23.08 18.54 6.19
CA TYR A 74 22.38 19.80 6.41
C TYR A 74 20.92 19.60 6.82
N ALA A 75 20.38 20.61 7.49
CA ALA A 75 18.99 20.65 7.93
C ALA A 75 18.03 20.95 6.77
N GLY A 76 16.78 20.47 6.84
CA GLY A 76 15.77 20.72 5.79
C GLY A 76 15.41 22.19 5.68
N GLY A 77 16.00 22.90 4.72
CA GLY A 77 15.77 24.33 4.51
C GLY A 77 14.36 24.68 4.01
N PRO A 78 14.06 25.97 3.77
CA PRO A 78 12.74 26.44 3.32
C PRO A 78 12.21 25.75 2.05
N ALA A 79 13.12 25.37 1.15
CA ALA A 79 12.79 24.62 -0.06
C ALA A 79 12.21 23.21 0.24
N ALA A 80 12.72 22.53 1.27
CA ALA A 80 12.21 21.22 1.67
C ALA A 80 10.82 21.33 2.32
N TRP A 81 10.63 22.34 3.17
CA TRP A 81 9.32 22.63 3.79
C TRP A 81 8.26 23.03 2.78
N SER A 82 8.59 23.90 1.82
CA SER A 82 7.67 24.28 0.74
C SER A 82 7.33 23.10 -0.17
N ALA A 83 8.31 22.27 -0.54
CA ALA A 83 8.05 21.06 -1.32
C ALA A 83 7.16 20.05 -0.56
N ALA A 84 7.39 19.85 0.74
CA ALA A 84 6.54 19.02 1.59
C ALA A 84 5.11 19.59 1.69
N LEU A 85 4.97 20.90 1.85
CA LEU A 85 3.66 21.55 1.90
C LEU A 85 2.91 21.41 0.56
N ILE A 86 3.59 21.61 -0.58
CA ILE A 86 3.00 21.44 -1.92
C ILE A 86 2.54 19.99 -2.12
N GLY A 87 3.39 19.01 -1.80
CA GLY A 87 3.02 17.59 -1.90
C GLY A 87 1.88 17.20 -0.96
N GLY A 88 1.87 17.76 0.25
CA GLY A 88 0.79 17.61 1.22
C GLY A 88 -0.53 18.19 0.72
N LEU A 89 -0.55 19.46 0.29
CA LEU A 89 -1.76 20.12 -0.22
C LEU A 89 -2.29 19.43 -1.47
N ALA A 90 -1.41 19.01 -2.40
CA ALA A 90 -1.81 18.23 -3.56
C ALA A 90 -2.52 16.92 -3.13
N THR A 91 -1.96 16.21 -2.15
CA THR A 91 -2.56 15.00 -1.58
C THR A 91 -3.93 15.30 -0.96
N ALA A 92 -4.04 16.39 -0.21
CA ALA A 92 -5.25 16.73 0.51
C ALA A 92 -6.40 17.19 -0.39
N ILE A 93 -6.07 17.88 -1.49
CA ILE A 93 -7.03 18.43 -2.45
C ILE A 93 -7.43 17.38 -3.48
N ALA A 94 -6.47 16.58 -3.96
CA ALA A 94 -6.65 15.76 -5.15
C ALA A 94 -6.63 14.25 -4.91
N LEU A 95 -6.36 13.72 -3.71
CA LEU A 95 -6.29 12.26 -3.50
C LEU A 95 -7.65 11.66 -3.05
N PRO A 96 -8.36 10.91 -3.92
CA PRO A 96 -9.52 10.13 -3.50
C PRO A 96 -9.07 8.80 -2.90
N LEU A 97 -9.12 8.66 -1.58
CA LEU A 97 -8.80 7.38 -0.92
C LEU A 97 -9.88 6.31 -1.11
N SER A 98 -11.11 6.70 -1.44
CA SER A 98 -12.22 5.75 -1.55
C SER A 98 -12.22 4.96 -2.85
N ARG A 99 -11.67 5.52 -3.95
CA ARG A 99 -11.80 4.95 -5.30
C ARG A 99 -10.61 5.29 -6.22
N PRO A 100 -10.32 4.45 -7.23
CA PRO A 100 -9.38 4.78 -8.31
C PRO A 100 -9.83 6.02 -9.11
N ALA A 101 -8.93 6.98 -9.32
CA ALA A 101 -9.22 8.18 -10.11
C ALA A 101 -7.95 8.92 -10.58
N VAL A 102 -8.16 9.93 -11.43
CA VAL A 102 -7.12 10.85 -11.94
C VAL A 102 -6.31 11.54 -10.84
N GLY A 103 -6.92 11.78 -9.69
CA GLY A 103 -6.30 12.42 -8.54
C GLY A 103 -4.98 11.78 -8.08
N TRP A 104 -4.90 10.44 -8.09
CA TRP A 104 -3.66 9.72 -7.74
C TRP A 104 -2.51 10.01 -8.71
N LEU A 105 -2.80 10.10 -10.00
CA LEU A 105 -1.81 10.45 -11.02
C LEU A 105 -1.34 11.90 -10.84
N LEU A 106 -2.25 12.84 -10.58
CA LEU A 106 -1.92 14.25 -10.35
C LEU A 106 -1.02 14.43 -9.12
N VAL A 107 -1.35 13.77 -8.01
CA VAL A 107 -0.51 13.78 -6.80
C VAL A 107 0.86 13.16 -7.08
N GLY A 108 0.89 12.02 -7.79
CA GLY A 108 2.13 11.39 -8.22
C GLY A 108 3.02 12.29 -9.07
N LEU A 109 2.44 13.05 -10.00
CA LEU A 109 3.14 14.02 -10.85
C LEU A 109 3.73 15.18 -10.02
N VAL A 110 2.95 15.75 -9.11
CA VAL A 110 3.41 16.84 -8.23
C VAL A 110 4.57 16.38 -7.35
N MET A 111 4.42 15.22 -6.69
CA MET A 111 5.49 14.65 -5.87
C MET A 111 6.74 14.34 -6.70
N THR A 112 6.58 13.72 -7.87
CA THR A 112 7.70 13.39 -8.76
C THR A 112 8.42 14.66 -9.24
N GLY A 113 7.68 15.73 -9.55
CA GLY A 113 8.26 17.03 -9.91
C GLY A 113 9.08 17.66 -8.77
N ALA A 114 8.54 17.64 -7.55
CA ALA A 114 9.25 18.13 -6.36
C ALA A 114 10.53 17.32 -6.09
N ILE A 115 10.45 16.00 -6.18
CA ILE A 115 11.58 15.08 -6.00
C ILE A 115 12.63 15.30 -7.11
N TRP A 116 12.20 15.45 -8.36
CA TRP A 116 13.11 15.69 -9.50
C TRP A 116 13.84 17.03 -9.39
N HIS A 117 13.16 18.06 -8.88
CA HIS A 117 13.79 19.34 -8.57
C HIS A 117 14.85 19.18 -7.47
N ALA A 118 14.51 18.51 -6.36
CA ALA A 118 15.45 18.23 -5.27
C ALA A 118 16.64 17.38 -5.73
N ALA A 119 16.43 16.43 -6.64
CA ALA A 119 17.48 15.57 -7.20
C ALA A 119 18.59 16.33 -7.94
N ARG A 120 18.35 17.58 -8.36
CA ARG A 120 19.38 18.43 -8.97
C ARG A 120 20.45 18.90 -7.99
N PHE A 121 20.10 18.94 -6.70
CA PHE A 121 20.97 19.38 -5.62
C PHE A 121 21.58 18.19 -4.83
N GLY A 122 21.11 16.97 -5.09
CA GLY A 122 21.63 15.75 -4.48
C GLY A 122 22.80 15.14 -5.27
N PRO A 123 23.39 14.05 -4.75
CA PRO A 123 24.45 13.32 -5.44
C PRO A 123 23.94 12.74 -6.77
N LYS A 124 24.70 12.97 -7.85
CA LYS A 124 24.36 12.45 -9.17
C LYS A 124 24.73 10.97 -9.26
N PRO A 125 23.93 10.12 -9.93
CA PRO A 125 24.30 8.73 -10.16
C PRO A 125 25.59 8.62 -10.97
N ASP A 126 26.46 7.67 -10.62
CA ASP A 126 27.80 7.51 -11.22
C ASP A 126 27.77 7.22 -12.73
N THR A 127 26.68 6.65 -13.25
CA THR A 127 26.56 6.27 -14.67
C THR A 127 25.29 6.82 -15.31
N ARG A 128 25.37 7.14 -16.62
CA ARG A 128 24.20 7.53 -17.42
C ARG A 128 23.12 6.44 -17.44
N GLY A 129 23.53 5.16 -17.45
CA GLY A 129 22.61 4.02 -17.43
C GLY A 129 21.78 3.98 -16.14
N GLU A 130 22.40 4.16 -14.97
CA GLU A 130 21.67 4.16 -13.70
C GLU A 130 20.67 5.33 -13.61
N ARG A 131 21.03 6.50 -14.18
CA ARG A 131 20.10 7.63 -14.29
C ARG A 131 18.88 7.30 -15.15
N LEU A 132 19.08 6.66 -16.31
CA LEU A 132 17.97 6.22 -17.17
C LEU A 132 17.10 5.17 -16.47
N ILE A 133 17.69 4.25 -15.73
CA ILE A 133 16.95 3.24 -14.96
C ILE A 133 16.08 3.91 -13.87
N ARG A 134 16.61 4.89 -13.13
CA ARG A 134 15.83 5.64 -12.14
C ARG A 134 14.68 6.43 -12.76
N ILE A 135 14.90 7.03 -13.93
CA ILE A 135 13.82 7.67 -14.70
C ILE A 135 12.78 6.63 -15.11
N GLY A 136 13.22 5.46 -15.60
CA GLY A 136 12.32 4.36 -15.94
C GLY A 136 11.44 3.93 -14.76
N TRP A 137 12.00 3.83 -13.55
CA TRP A 137 11.23 3.53 -12.34
C TRP A 137 10.21 4.62 -11.99
N ALA A 138 10.57 5.89 -12.13
CA ALA A 138 9.63 7.00 -11.92
C ALA A 138 8.49 6.98 -12.94
N VAL A 139 8.81 6.75 -14.22
CA VAL A 139 7.80 6.62 -15.29
C VAL A 139 6.89 5.42 -15.02
N LEU A 140 7.45 4.29 -14.60
CA LEU A 140 6.69 3.08 -14.29
C LEU A 140 5.76 3.29 -13.09
N ALA A 141 6.21 4.00 -12.06
CA ALA A 141 5.38 4.38 -10.92
C ALA A 141 4.20 5.28 -11.36
N LEU A 142 4.46 6.30 -12.18
CA LEU A 142 3.42 7.17 -12.71
C LEU A 142 2.44 6.41 -13.63
N ALA A 143 2.94 5.50 -14.47
CA ALA A 143 2.10 4.67 -15.33
C ALA A 143 1.15 3.78 -14.51
N LEU A 144 1.63 3.20 -13.41
CA LEU A 144 0.80 2.40 -12.50
C LEU A 144 -0.28 3.26 -11.82
N LEU A 145 0.06 4.48 -11.39
CA LEU A 145 -0.94 5.42 -10.84
C LEU A 145 -1.95 5.87 -11.91
N ALA A 146 -1.51 6.01 -13.17
CA ALA A 146 -2.39 6.37 -14.29
C ALA A 146 -3.48 5.33 -14.55
N VAL A 147 -3.27 4.04 -14.21
CA VAL A 147 -4.29 2.99 -14.38
C VAL A 147 -5.62 3.38 -13.75
N GLY A 148 -5.60 4.01 -12.57
CA GLY A 148 -6.81 4.45 -11.86
C GLY A 148 -7.55 5.62 -12.53
N THR A 149 -6.95 6.26 -13.53
CA THR A 149 -7.63 7.26 -14.37
C THR A 149 -8.52 6.58 -15.42
N PHE A 150 -8.09 5.40 -15.90
CA PHE A 150 -8.75 4.70 -17.01
C PHE A 150 -9.66 3.56 -16.56
N ARG A 151 -9.32 2.87 -15.46
CA ARG A 151 -10.00 1.67 -14.97
C ARG A 151 -10.49 1.86 -13.55
N ASP A 152 -11.69 1.38 -13.25
CA ASP A 152 -12.29 1.37 -11.91
C ASP A 152 -12.24 -0.03 -11.27
N ALA A 153 -11.28 -0.86 -11.68
CA ALA A 153 -10.97 -2.13 -11.03
C ALA A 153 -10.23 -1.91 -9.70
N GLY A 154 -10.96 -1.59 -8.63
CA GLY A 154 -10.40 -1.24 -7.30
C GLY A 154 -9.41 -2.26 -6.75
N TRP A 155 -9.68 -3.56 -6.90
CA TRP A 155 -8.78 -4.64 -6.45
C TRP A 155 -7.42 -4.62 -7.17
N LEU A 156 -7.42 -4.39 -8.49
CA LEU A 156 -6.20 -4.31 -9.29
C LEU A 156 -5.44 -3.03 -8.93
N TYR A 157 -6.17 -1.94 -8.74
CA TYR A 157 -5.59 -0.64 -8.46
C TYR A 157 -4.81 -0.61 -7.14
N VAL A 158 -5.24 -1.36 -6.12
CA VAL A 158 -4.46 -1.53 -4.88
C VAL A 158 -3.07 -2.09 -5.18
N PHE A 159 -2.96 -3.12 -6.03
CA PHE A 159 -1.66 -3.67 -6.44
C PHE A 159 -0.86 -2.68 -7.29
N CYS A 160 -1.52 -1.89 -8.15
CA CYS A 160 -0.86 -0.82 -8.90
C CYS A 160 -0.26 0.25 -7.97
N VAL A 161 -0.97 0.68 -6.92
CA VAL A 161 -0.46 1.65 -5.94
C VAL A 161 0.72 1.07 -5.17
N LEU A 162 0.63 -0.19 -4.71
CA LEU A 162 1.77 -0.87 -4.05
C LEU A 162 2.98 -0.99 -4.98
N GLY A 163 2.75 -1.36 -6.24
CA GLY A 163 3.77 -1.39 -7.29
C GLY A 163 4.37 -0.01 -7.56
N ALA A 164 3.56 1.04 -7.56
CA ALA A 164 4.01 2.42 -7.75
C ALA A 164 4.87 2.90 -6.59
N VAL A 165 4.50 2.58 -5.34
CA VAL A 165 5.32 2.86 -4.15
C VAL A 165 6.66 2.13 -4.24
N ALA A 166 6.68 0.85 -4.60
CA ALA A 166 7.91 0.08 -4.77
C ALA A 166 8.80 0.67 -5.89
N CYS A 167 8.22 0.98 -7.06
CA CYS A 167 8.94 1.60 -8.18
C CYS A 167 9.45 3.00 -7.82
N GLY A 168 8.63 3.84 -7.19
CA GLY A 168 9.01 5.18 -6.74
C GLY A 168 10.14 5.14 -5.71
N SER A 169 10.10 4.17 -4.80
CA SER A 169 11.17 3.96 -3.82
C SER A 169 12.48 3.51 -4.49
N LEU A 170 12.42 2.66 -5.52
CA LEU A 170 13.60 2.30 -6.35
C LEU A 170 14.12 3.45 -7.21
N ALA A 171 13.24 4.33 -7.70
CA ALA A 171 13.64 5.53 -8.45
C ALA A 171 14.51 6.47 -7.59
N VAL A 172 14.21 6.52 -6.29
CA VAL A 172 14.85 7.41 -5.33
C VAL A 172 16.07 6.75 -4.67
N ALA A 173 15.91 5.56 -4.09
CA ALA A 173 16.98 4.86 -3.36
C ALA A 173 17.98 4.12 -4.28
N GLY A 174 17.54 3.69 -5.47
CA GLY A 174 18.34 2.86 -6.37
C GLY A 174 18.53 1.42 -5.88
N GLY A 175 19.58 0.75 -6.36
CA GLY A 175 19.97 -0.59 -5.94
C GLY A 175 19.83 -1.67 -7.03
N HIS A 176 20.84 -2.54 -7.16
CA HIS A 176 20.95 -3.57 -8.21
C HIS A 176 20.74 -5.00 -7.69
N SER A 177 20.90 -5.21 -6.39
CA SER A 177 20.76 -6.53 -5.76
C SER A 177 19.34 -6.78 -5.23
N VAL A 178 18.97 -8.06 -5.01
CA VAL A 178 17.67 -8.41 -4.39
C VAL A 178 17.48 -7.71 -3.05
N ARG A 179 18.52 -7.66 -2.20
CA ARG A 179 18.44 -6.98 -0.90
C ARG A 179 18.38 -5.47 -1.05
N ALA A 180 19.13 -4.90 -1.98
CA ALA A 180 19.08 -3.48 -2.28
C ALA A 180 17.69 -3.09 -2.81
N VAL A 181 17.03 -3.97 -3.58
CA VAL A 181 15.67 -3.77 -4.05
C VAL A 181 14.67 -3.88 -2.90
N ILE A 182 14.80 -4.84 -1.98
CA ILE A 182 13.93 -4.98 -0.81
C ILE A 182 14.08 -3.80 0.15
N VAL A 183 15.33 -3.48 0.54
CA VAL A 183 15.65 -2.33 1.38
C VAL A 183 15.24 -1.03 0.69
N GLY A 184 15.50 -0.94 -0.62
CA GLY A 184 15.08 0.15 -1.48
C GLY A 184 13.57 0.32 -1.49
N ALA A 185 12.79 -0.75 -1.62
CA ALA A 185 11.32 -0.71 -1.56
C ALA A 185 10.79 -0.25 -0.19
N LEU A 186 11.48 -0.62 0.90
CA LEU A 186 11.14 -0.21 2.27
C LEU A 186 11.72 1.17 2.66
N ALA A 187 12.60 1.74 1.84
CA ALA A 187 13.25 3.01 2.15
C ALA A 187 12.24 4.15 2.24
N LEU A 188 11.34 4.30 1.27
CA LEU A 188 10.41 5.44 1.26
C LEU A 188 9.49 5.51 2.50
N PRO A 189 8.85 4.41 2.95
CA PRO A 189 8.10 4.41 4.22
C PRO A 189 8.96 4.80 5.43
N LEU A 190 10.17 4.24 5.54
CA LEU A 190 11.09 4.53 6.66
C LEU A 190 11.60 5.98 6.61
N ALA A 191 11.81 6.51 5.41
CA ALA A 191 12.28 7.86 5.18
C ALA A 191 11.25 8.92 5.60
N ALA A 192 9.95 8.64 5.43
CA ALA A 192 8.89 9.54 5.87
C ALA A 192 8.99 9.85 7.38
N PHE A 193 9.31 8.84 8.20
CA PHE A 193 9.54 9.05 9.64
C PHE A 193 10.88 9.76 9.93
N ARG A 194 11.94 9.43 9.18
CA ARG A 194 13.26 10.08 9.35
C ARG A 194 13.29 11.53 8.88
N ALA A 195 12.37 11.92 7.99
CA ALA A 195 12.22 13.29 7.55
C ALA A 195 11.74 14.23 8.67
N ILE A 196 11.03 13.72 9.68
CA ILE A 196 10.50 14.51 10.80
C ILE A 196 11.62 15.25 11.56
N PRO A 197 12.63 14.57 12.15
CA PRO A 197 13.71 15.26 12.85
C PRO A 197 14.57 16.11 11.91
N TRP A 198 14.70 15.73 10.63
CA TRP A 198 15.44 16.51 9.64
C TRP A 198 14.77 17.85 9.32
N LEU A 199 13.45 17.85 9.14
CA LEU A 199 12.63 19.07 8.98
C LEU A 199 12.63 19.90 10.27
N GLY A 200 12.59 19.26 11.45
CA GLY A 200 12.67 19.93 12.76
C GLY A 200 13.99 20.65 13.01
N ARG A 201 15.13 20.04 12.64
CA ARG A 201 16.44 20.74 12.61
C ARG A 201 16.40 21.95 11.67
N GLY A 202 15.68 21.84 10.56
CA GLY A 202 15.52 22.92 9.59
C GLY A 202 14.71 24.09 10.14
N ALA A 203 13.59 23.80 10.80
CA ALA A 203 12.75 24.79 11.45
C ALA A 203 13.50 25.56 12.56
N SER A 204 14.23 24.84 13.42
CA SER A 204 15.04 25.45 14.48
C SER A 204 16.23 26.26 13.96
N ALA A 205 16.91 25.80 12.90
CA ALA A 205 17.96 26.57 12.25
C ALA A 205 17.41 27.85 11.59
N TRP A 206 16.23 27.75 10.97
CA TRP A 206 15.54 28.90 10.39
C TRP A 206 15.08 29.90 11.45
N GLN A 207 14.55 29.43 12.59
CA GLN A 207 14.25 30.28 13.75
C GLN A 207 15.49 31.06 14.22
N LYS A 208 16.62 30.38 14.42
CA LYS A 208 17.90 31.02 14.84
C LYS A 208 18.45 32.01 13.81
N SER A 209 18.32 31.72 12.51
CA SER A 209 18.72 32.67 11.46
C SER A 209 17.78 33.88 11.39
N ARG A 210 16.51 33.71 11.75
CA ARG A 210 15.49 34.75 11.78
C ARG A 210 15.53 35.60 13.05
N GLU A 211 16.08 35.07 14.14
CA GLU A 211 16.46 35.87 15.32
C GLU A 211 17.44 37.00 14.96
N LYS A 212 18.20 36.83 13.88
CA LYS A 212 19.08 37.86 13.30
C LYS A 212 18.41 38.73 12.22
N GLY A 213 17.18 38.41 11.80
CA GLY A 213 16.41 39.16 10.79
C GLY A 213 15.32 40.05 11.40
N GLY A 214 14.91 41.10 10.65
CA GLY A 214 14.05 42.19 11.12
C GLY A 214 12.64 41.80 11.59
N THR A 215 12.09 42.64 12.48
CA THR A 215 10.83 42.47 13.23
C THR A 215 9.59 42.19 12.38
N THR A 216 9.51 42.75 11.17
CA THR A 216 8.36 42.62 10.25
C THR A 216 8.04 41.17 9.89
N GLY A 217 9.07 40.35 9.63
CA GLY A 217 8.87 38.94 9.33
C GLY A 217 8.24 38.19 10.50
N ARG A 218 8.61 38.52 11.73
CA ARG A 218 8.09 37.85 12.92
C ARG A 218 6.60 38.13 13.09
N ILE A 219 6.19 39.37 12.90
CA ILE A 219 4.78 39.78 13.01
C ILE A 219 3.93 39.03 11.98
N VAL A 220 4.36 38.99 10.71
CA VAL A 220 3.60 38.28 9.65
C VAL A 220 3.49 36.79 9.95
N LEU A 221 4.57 36.14 10.38
CA LEU A 221 4.53 34.70 10.72
C LEU A 221 3.65 34.44 11.94
N SER A 222 3.77 35.25 13.00
CA SER A 222 2.92 35.12 14.19
C SER A 222 1.46 35.31 13.83
N LEU A 223 1.12 36.29 12.99
CA LEU A 223 -0.24 36.51 12.53
C LEU A 223 -0.77 35.29 11.74
N VAL A 224 0.03 34.75 10.81
CA VAL A 224 -0.34 33.54 10.06
C VAL A 224 -0.53 32.33 10.98
N VAL A 225 0.39 32.11 11.92
CA VAL A 225 0.30 31.00 12.90
C VAL A 225 -0.93 31.18 13.78
N THR A 226 -1.21 32.38 14.28
CA THR A 226 -2.41 32.68 15.07
C THR A 226 -3.67 32.40 14.26
N VAL A 227 -3.74 32.84 13.00
CA VAL A 227 -4.90 32.56 12.13
C VAL A 227 -5.08 31.06 11.92
N ILE A 228 -4.02 30.31 11.62
CA ILE A 228 -4.08 28.84 11.49
C ILE A 228 -4.56 28.20 12.79
N LEU A 229 -4.02 28.62 13.93
CA LEU A 229 -4.37 28.05 15.23
C LEU A 229 -5.83 28.34 15.60
N LEU A 230 -6.31 29.57 15.35
CA LEU A 230 -7.71 29.94 15.55
C LEU A 230 -8.63 29.14 14.63
N ILE A 231 -8.24 28.88 13.38
CA ILE A 231 -9.02 28.02 12.47
C ILE A 231 -9.05 26.58 13.01
N VAL A 232 -7.92 26.00 13.40
CA VAL A 232 -7.83 24.61 13.88
C VAL A 232 -8.62 24.43 15.19
N PHE A 233 -8.38 25.28 16.19
CA PHE A 233 -9.05 25.18 17.49
C PHE A 233 -10.51 25.63 17.41
N GLY A 234 -10.79 26.70 16.68
CA GLY A 234 -12.17 27.17 16.44
C GLY A 234 -12.99 26.12 15.73
N ALA A 235 -12.41 25.44 14.74
CA ALA A 235 -13.01 24.24 14.18
C ALA A 235 -13.22 23.21 15.30
N LEU A 236 -12.18 22.62 15.90
CA LEU A 236 -12.29 21.54 16.90
C LEU A 236 -13.35 21.80 17.98
N LEU A 237 -13.39 23.01 18.54
CA LEU A 237 -14.38 23.41 19.54
C LEU A 237 -15.81 23.42 18.97
N ALA A 238 -16.02 23.89 17.74
CA ALA A 238 -17.31 23.82 17.07
C ALA A 238 -17.76 22.38 16.77
N SER A 239 -16.85 21.41 16.67
CA SER A 239 -17.26 20.00 16.60
C SER A 239 -17.60 19.38 17.94
N ALA A 240 -17.07 19.92 19.03
CA ALA A 240 -17.27 19.39 20.37
C ALA A 240 -18.56 19.94 21.00
N ASP A 241 -18.98 21.17 20.63
CA ASP A 241 -20.11 21.87 21.23
C ASP A 241 -21.03 22.52 20.18
N ALA A 242 -22.33 22.21 20.27
CA ALA A 242 -23.33 22.69 19.32
C ALA A 242 -23.65 24.19 19.47
N ALA A 243 -23.57 24.75 20.68
CA ALA A 243 -23.84 26.18 20.92
C ALA A 243 -22.69 27.05 20.39
N PHE A 244 -21.44 26.58 20.54
CA PHE A 244 -20.28 27.22 19.93
C PHE A 244 -20.32 27.14 18.39
N ALA A 245 -20.80 26.02 17.83
CA ALA A 245 -20.96 25.86 16.39
C ALA A 245 -21.95 26.88 15.79
N THR A 246 -23.07 27.15 16.45
CA THR A 246 -24.06 28.14 15.99
C THR A 246 -23.48 29.56 15.99
N LEU A 247 -22.76 29.96 17.03
CA LEU A 247 -22.14 31.29 17.12
C LEU A 247 -21.05 31.49 16.04
N LEU A 248 -20.30 30.43 15.73
CA LEU A 248 -19.24 30.50 14.73
C LEU A 248 -19.80 30.46 13.30
N GLY A 249 -20.91 29.75 13.08
CA GLY A 249 -21.62 29.68 11.79
C GLY A 249 -22.24 31.02 11.35
N ASP A 250 -22.57 31.90 12.30
CA ASP A 250 -23.06 33.25 11.99
C ASP A 250 -21.95 34.20 11.51
N ILE A 251 -20.67 33.88 11.79
CA ILE A 251 -19.50 34.74 11.52
C ILE A 251 -18.62 34.18 10.38
N LEU A 252 -18.55 32.86 10.24
CA LEU A 252 -17.75 32.18 9.22
C LEU A 252 -18.65 31.37 8.27
N PRO A 253 -18.33 31.31 6.97
CA PRO A 253 -18.99 30.39 6.05
C PRO A 253 -18.86 28.94 6.55
N GLU A 254 -19.84 28.08 6.32
CA GLU A 254 -19.89 26.70 6.81
C GLU A 254 -18.61 25.89 6.46
N ILE A 255 -17.65 25.80 7.39
CA ILE A 255 -16.48 24.93 7.24
C ILE A 255 -16.83 23.55 7.79
N ASN A 256 -16.98 22.57 6.89
CA ASN A 256 -17.22 21.19 7.29
C ASN A 256 -16.01 20.59 8.04
N MET A 257 -16.16 20.36 9.34
CA MET A 257 -15.15 19.80 10.23
C MET A 257 -14.43 18.57 9.67
N ARG A 258 -15.23 17.61 9.20
CA ARG A 258 -14.74 16.33 8.69
C ARG A 258 -13.82 16.56 7.49
N SER A 259 -14.18 17.52 6.65
CA SER A 259 -13.37 17.92 5.49
C SER A 259 -12.09 18.62 5.90
N PHE A 260 -12.11 19.48 6.93
CA PHE A 260 -10.91 20.13 7.46
C PHE A 260 -9.94 19.12 8.09
N MET A 261 -10.43 18.20 8.94
CA MET A 261 -9.58 17.16 9.53
C MET A 261 -8.99 16.22 8.48
N ARG A 262 -9.79 15.86 7.46
CA ARG A 262 -9.31 15.10 6.31
C ARG A 262 -8.21 15.87 5.57
N LEU A 263 -8.42 17.16 5.31
CA LEU A 263 -7.44 18.02 4.65
C LEU A 263 -6.12 18.08 5.45
N LEU A 264 -6.20 18.30 6.76
CA LEU A 264 -5.03 18.37 7.64
C LEU A 264 -4.26 17.05 7.65
N ILE A 265 -4.95 15.94 7.89
CA ILE A 265 -4.32 14.61 7.96
C ILE A 265 -3.66 14.26 6.62
N TYR A 266 -4.33 14.50 5.49
CA TYR A 266 -3.78 14.20 4.18
C TYR A 266 -2.62 15.12 3.81
N THR A 267 -2.66 16.38 4.25
CA THR A 267 -1.54 17.31 4.09
C THR A 267 -0.32 16.82 4.84
N VAL A 268 -0.48 16.37 6.09
CA VAL A 268 0.61 15.84 6.89
C VAL A 268 1.16 14.55 6.27
N ILE A 269 0.31 13.60 5.92
CA ILE A 269 0.75 12.32 5.32
C ILE A 269 1.45 12.56 3.99
N GLY A 270 0.83 13.30 3.06
CA GLY A 270 1.41 13.61 1.75
C GLY A 270 2.71 14.41 1.85
N GLY A 271 2.77 15.34 2.80
CA GLY A 271 3.98 16.12 3.07
C GLY A 271 5.11 15.29 3.63
N LEU A 272 4.84 14.34 4.55
CA LEU A 272 5.83 13.42 5.08
C LEU A 272 6.35 12.44 4.02
N ILE A 273 5.47 11.92 3.16
CA ILE A 273 5.88 11.06 2.03
C ILE A 273 6.80 11.84 1.09
N THR A 274 6.42 13.07 0.72
CA THR A 274 7.21 13.94 -0.15
C THR A 274 8.56 14.29 0.49
N ALA A 275 8.56 14.66 1.77
CA ALA A 275 9.77 14.97 2.52
C ALA A 275 10.68 13.75 2.68
N GLY A 276 10.13 12.56 2.92
CA GLY A 276 10.86 11.30 2.98
C GLY A 276 11.51 10.94 1.64
N ALA A 277 10.79 11.15 0.54
CA ALA A 277 11.33 10.96 -0.81
C ALA A 277 12.49 11.93 -1.07
N ILE A 278 12.31 13.22 -0.76
CA ILE A 278 13.36 14.25 -0.90
C ILE A 278 14.57 13.92 -0.01
N PHE A 279 14.35 13.55 1.25
CA PHE A 279 15.41 13.11 2.17
C PHE A 279 16.23 11.98 1.57
N THR A 280 15.56 10.99 0.99
CA THR A 280 16.22 9.82 0.39
C THR A 280 16.93 10.16 -0.92
N VAL A 281 16.41 11.08 -1.74
CA VAL A 281 17.11 11.54 -2.95
C VAL A 281 18.36 12.36 -2.61
N LEU A 282 18.29 13.20 -1.58
CA LEU A 282 19.40 14.05 -1.17
C LEU A 282 20.50 13.27 -0.45
N ALA A 283 20.14 12.23 0.29
CA ALA A 283 21.06 11.31 0.95
C ALA A 283 20.62 9.86 0.74
N PRO A 284 20.90 9.28 -0.45
CA PRO A 284 20.50 7.91 -0.75
C PRO A 284 21.22 6.92 0.18
N PRO A 285 20.54 5.83 0.58
CA PRO A 285 21.16 4.80 1.40
C PRO A 285 22.33 4.15 0.64
N ASP A 286 23.42 3.87 1.35
CA ASP A 286 24.54 3.10 0.81
C ASP A 286 24.14 1.62 0.73
N LEU A 287 23.65 1.22 -0.45
CA LEU A 287 23.27 -0.16 -0.77
C LEU A 287 24.45 -0.97 -1.33
N SER A 288 25.65 -0.38 -1.43
CA SER A 288 26.83 -1.03 -1.98
C SER A 288 27.34 -2.13 -1.03
N GLY A 289 27.74 -3.27 -1.59
CA GLY A 289 28.27 -4.38 -0.80
C GLY A 289 27.24 -5.18 0.03
N LEU A 290 25.94 -4.87 -0.06
CA LEU A 290 24.88 -5.78 0.44
C LEU A 290 24.92 -7.16 -0.26
N GLU A 291 25.59 -7.22 -1.41
CA GLU A 291 25.85 -8.42 -2.19
C GLU A 291 26.97 -9.30 -1.64
N ARG A 292 27.81 -8.80 -0.70
CA ARG A 292 28.99 -9.51 -0.20
C ARG A 292 28.63 -10.98 0.08
N PRO A 293 29.44 -11.94 -0.44
CA PRO A 293 29.18 -13.36 -0.22
C PRO A 293 29.03 -13.58 1.28
N SER A 294 28.02 -14.35 1.67
CA SER A 294 27.83 -14.67 3.08
C SER A 294 29.11 -15.32 3.60
N SER A 295 29.54 -14.95 4.80
CA SER A 295 30.59 -15.67 5.52
C SER A 295 30.18 -17.13 5.79
N ARG A 296 28.87 -17.40 5.80
CA ARG A 296 28.29 -18.73 5.92
C ARG A 296 28.22 -19.38 4.54
N ARG A 297 28.99 -20.46 4.37
CA ARG A 297 29.04 -21.27 3.16
C ARG A 297 28.47 -22.64 3.48
N ILE A 298 27.57 -23.13 2.62
CA ILE A 298 26.98 -24.47 2.73
C ILE A 298 27.81 -25.42 1.85
N GLY A 299 28.25 -26.54 2.39
CA GLY A 299 29.10 -27.51 1.70
C GLY A 299 28.43 -28.14 0.49
N ARG A 300 29.21 -28.73 -0.43
CA ARG A 300 28.70 -29.34 -1.67
C ARG A 300 27.63 -30.41 -1.40
N ILE A 301 27.88 -31.30 -0.45
CA ILE A 301 26.97 -32.41 -0.10
C ILE A 301 25.68 -31.86 0.54
N GLU A 302 25.82 -30.86 1.42
CA GLU A 302 24.71 -30.21 2.10
C GLU A 302 23.73 -29.51 1.13
N VAL A 303 24.20 -29.08 -0.05
CA VAL A 303 23.33 -28.55 -1.11
C VAL A 303 22.86 -29.66 -2.05
N ALA A 304 23.74 -30.55 -2.47
CA ALA A 304 23.46 -31.54 -3.49
C ALA A 304 22.39 -32.54 -3.05
N LEU A 305 22.41 -32.97 -1.78
CA LEU A 305 21.45 -33.94 -1.25
C LEU A 305 20.00 -33.41 -1.25
N PRO A 306 19.68 -32.26 -0.61
CA PRO A 306 18.31 -31.74 -0.64
C PRO A 306 17.88 -31.29 -2.03
N LEU A 307 18.78 -30.69 -2.81
CA LEU A 307 18.44 -30.23 -4.16
C LEU A 307 18.22 -31.39 -5.12
N GLY A 308 19.05 -32.43 -5.04
CA GLY A 308 18.87 -33.67 -5.79
C GLY A 308 17.57 -34.39 -5.40
N GLY A 309 17.27 -34.47 -4.11
CA GLY A 309 15.99 -35.01 -3.63
C GLY A 309 14.78 -34.24 -4.16
N LEU A 310 14.85 -32.90 -4.20
CA LEU A 310 13.79 -32.06 -4.76
C LEU A 310 13.62 -32.27 -6.27
N VAL A 311 14.73 -32.36 -7.02
CA VAL A 311 14.70 -32.67 -8.45
C VAL A 311 14.07 -34.04 -8.71
N LEU A 312 14.42 -35.07 -7.93
CA LEU A 312 13.82 -36.40 -8.06
C LEU A 312 12.32 -36.37 -7.73
N LEU A 313 11.92 -35.68 -6.67
CA LEU A 313 10.51 -35.51 -6.31
C LEU A 313 9.71 -34.82 -7.42
N PHE A 314 10.24 -33.72 -7.95
CA PHE A 314 9.58 -32.97 -9.03
C PHE A 314 9.54 -33.80 -10.31
N ALA A 315 10.60 -34.54 -10.64
CA ALA A 315 10.62 -35.45 -11.77
C ALA A 315 9.55 -36.55 -11.63
N ALA A 316 9.43 -37.18 -10.46
CA ALA A 316 8.40 -38.17 -10.19
C ALA A 316 7.00 -37.57 -10.34
N PHE A 317 6.77 -36.37 -9.81
CA PHE A 317 5.51 -35.64 -9.95
C PHE A 317 5.19 -35.33 -11.41
N VAL A 318 6.17 -34.82 -12.17
CA VAL A 318 6.02 -34.51 -13.60
C VAL A 318 5.73 -35.78 -14.41
N VAL A 319 6.38 -36.91 -14.13
CA VAL A 319 6.09 -38.20 -14.78
C VAL A 319 4.64 -38.61 -14.55
N VAL A 320 4.13 -38.46 -13.33
CA VAL A 320 2.71 -38.72 -13.02
C VAL A 320 1.83 -37.78 -13.84
N GLN A 321 2.13 -36.48 -13.90
CA GLN A 321 1.34 -35.51 -14.64
C GLN A 321 1.34 -35.73 -16.16
N LEU A 322 2.46 -36.11 -16.75
CA LEU A 322 2.53 -36.41 -18.18
C LEU A 322 1.62 -37.60 -18.54
N ARG A 323 1.50 -38.60 -17.66
CA ARG A 323 0.54 -39.69 -17.85
C ARG A 323 -0.91 -39.22 -17.80
N PHE A 324 -1.23 -38.15 -17.06
CA PHE A 324 -2.56 -37.55 -17.09
C PHE A 324 -2.81 -36.73 -18.37
N PHE A 325 -1.77 -36.12 -18.95
CA PHE A 325 -1.87 -35.36 -20.20
C PHE A 325 -2.01 -36.25 -21.44
N PHE A 326 -1.29 -37.37 -21.47
CA PHE A 326 -1.31 -38.35 -22.58
C PHE A 326 -2.25 -39.55 -22.31
N GLY A 327 -2.83 -39.63 -21.12
CA GLY A 327 -3.74 -40.70 -20.72
C GLY A 327 -5.15 -40.46 -21.25
N ASP A 328 -5.80 -41.53 -21.69
CA ASP A 328 -7.16 -41.48 -22.21
C ASP A 328 -8.15 -41.01 -21.11
N LYS A 329 -9.19 -40.25 -21.47
CA LYS A 329 -10.11 -39.61 -20.50
C LYS A 329 -10.77 -40.62 -19.53
N ALA A 330 -10.85 -41.88 -19.94
CA ALA A 330 -11.35 -43.00 -19.15
C ALA A 330 -10.42 -43.44 -17.99
N TYR A 331 -9.11 -43.22 -18.09
CA TYR A 331 -8.15 -43.58 -17.04
C TYR A 331 -8.30 -42.69 -15.80
N ILE A 332 -8.55 -41.39 -16.01
CA ILE A 332 -8.70 -40.40 -14.94
C ILE A 332 -9.95 -40.69 -14.10
N GLN A 333 -11.10 -40.95 -14.74
CA GLN A 333 -12.35 -41.27 -14.04
C GLN A 333 -12.27 -42.59 -13.26
N LYS A 334 -11.59 -43.61 -13.79
CA LYS A 334 -11.43 -44.90 -13.09
C LYS A 334 -10.48 -44.86 -11.90
N THR A 335 -9.42 -44.04 -11.94
CA THR A 335 -8.37 -44.08 -10.91
C THR A 335 -8.57 -43.06 -9.78
N SER A 336 -9.11 -41.86 -10.05
CA SER A 336 -9.27 -40.84 -9.01
C SER A 336 -10.66 -40.80 -8.36
N GLY A 337 -11.68 -41.43 -8.95
CA GLY A 337 -13.08 -41.33 -8.47
C GLY A 337 -13.70 -39.92 -8.53
N LEU A 338 -12.90 -38.90 -8.84
CA LEU A 338 -13.29 -37.51 -9.01
C LEU A 338 -13.74 -37.25 -10.45
N THR A 339 -14.77 -36.42 -10.61
CA THR A 339 -15.07 -35.83 -11.93
C THR A 339 -13.92 -34.91 -12.35
N TYR A 340 -13.67 -34.78 -13.66
CA TYR A 340 -12.59 -33.95 -14.21
C TYR A 340 -12.63 -32.49 -13.68
N SER A 341 -13.83 -31.99 -13.37
CA SER A 341 -14.11 -30.72 -12.72
C SER A 341 -13.62 -30.64 -11.26
N GLU A 342 -13.75 -31.69 -10.46
CA GLU A 342 -13.32 -31.70 -9.05
C GLU A 342 -11.78 -31.79 -8.94
N TYR A 343 -11.15 -32.55 -9.84
CA TYR A 343 -9.68 -32.61 -9.94
C TYR A 343 -9.05 -31.25 -10.33
N ALA A 344 -9.77 -30.42 -11.09
CA ALA A 344 -9.31 -29.09 -11.50
C ALA A 344 -9.37 -28.06 -10.35
N VAL A 345 -10.33 -28.22 -9.43
CA VAL A 345 -10.56 -27.28 -8.32
C VAL A 345 -9.55 -27.48 -7.18
N GLN A 346 -9.11 -28.72 -6.94
CA GLN A 346 -8.07 -29.03 -5.94
C GLN A 346 -6.67 -29.07 -6.57
N GLY A 347 -5.77 -28.20 -6.10
CA GLY A 347 -4.33 -28.33 -6.37
C GLY A 347 -3.66 -27.13 -7.04
N PHE A 348 -4.39 -26.22 -7.69
CA PHE A 348 -3.76 -24.99 -8.23
C PHE A 348 -3.02 -24.21 -7.12
N GLY A 349 -3.68 -23.96 -5.99
CA GLY A 349 -3.06 -23.24 -4.88
C GLY A 349 -1.82 -23.94 -4.32
N GLN A 350 -1.84 -25.28 -4.26
CA GLN A 350 -0.68 -26.07 -3.84
C GLN A 350 0.47 -25.93 -4.84
N LEU A 351 0.20 -25.99 -6.14
CA LEU A 351 1.20 -25.82 -7.18
C LEU A 351 1.79 -24.40 -7.19
N LEU A 352 0.97 -23.38 -6.98
CA LEU A 352 1.43 -22.00 -6.83
C LEU A 352 2.37 -21.86 -5.62
N VAL A 353 2.03 -22.49 -4.49
CA VAL A 353 2.92 -22.52 -3.31
C VAL A 353 4.23 -23.24 -3.63
N VAL A 354 4.18 -24.37 -4.34
CA VAL A 354 5.37 -25.10 -4.79
C VAL A 354 6.23 -24.22 -5.71
N THR A 355 5.64 -23.50 -6.64
CA THR A 355 6.30 -22.54 -7.53
C THR A 355 7.04 -21.46 -6.71
N LEU A 356 6.36 -20.82 -5.76
CA LEU A 356 6.94 -19.80 -4.89
C LEU A 356 8.06 -20.35 -4.00
N LEU A 357 7.84 -21.49 -3.34
CA LEU A 357 8.86 -22.14 -2.51
C LEU A 357 10.10 -22.51 -3.33
N THR A 358 9.91 -22.93 -4.57
CA THR A 358 11.03 -23.26 -5.47
C THR A 358 11.88 -22.03 -5.78
N LEU A 359 11.25 -20.88 -6.05
CA LEU A 359 11.99 -19.62 -6.24
C LEU A 359 12.78 -19.22 -4.97
N VAL A 360 12.20 -19.41 -3.79
CA VAL A 360 12.90 -19.19 -2.51
C VAL A 360 14.11 -20.12 -2.40
N VAL A 361 13.94 -21.42 -2.63
CA VAL A 361 15.02 -22.41 -2.60
C VAL A 361 16.13 -22.04 -3.57
N ILE A 362 15.80 -21.71 -4.82
CA ILE A 362 16.76 -21.26 -5.83
C ILE A 362 17.53 -20.02 -5.34
N GLY A 363 16.82 -19.04 -4.76
CA GLY A 363 17.43 -17.83 -4.20
C GLY A 363 18.40 -18.11 -3.06
N LEU A 364 18.02 -18.98 -2.12
CA LEU A 364 18.85 -19.38 -0.98
C LEU A 364 20.10 -20.15 -1.42
N VAL A 365 19.92 -21.17 -2.26
CA VAL A 365 21.03 -21.98 -2.80
C VAL A 365 21.97 -21.12 -3.62
N SER A 366 21.45 -20.26 -4.49
CA SER A 366 22.27 -19.38 -5.33
C SER A 366 23.14 -18.43 -4.51
N ARG A 367 22.72 -18.09 -3.29
CA ARG A 367 23.44 -17.18 -2.39
C ARG A 367 24.45 -17.89 -1.48
N TRP A 368 24.13 -19.05 -0.93
CA TRP A 368 24.94 -19.69 0.11
C TRP A 368 25.77 -20.89 -0.35
N ALA A 369 25.49 -21.43 -1.55
CA ALA A 369 26.26 -22.55 -2.07
C ALA A 369 27.70 -22.14 -2.43
N VAL A 370 28.66 -22.99 -2.08
CA VAL A 370 30.07 -22.86 -2.46
C VAL A 370 30.24 -22.98 -3.98
N LYS A 371 31.07 -22.12 -4.58
CA LYS A 371 31.32 -22.06 -6.04
C LYS A 371 32.83 -21.99 -6.34
N GLU A 372 33.63 -22.74 -5.61
CA GLU A 372 35.10 -22.67 -5.69
C GLU A 372 35.61 -23.50 -6.88
N THR A 373 35.20 -24.77 -6.98
CA THR A 373 35.66 -25.65 -8.05
C THR A 373 34.80 -25.54 -9.31
N VAL A 374 35.34 -26.02 -10.44
CA VAL A 374 34.57 -26.17 -11.68
C VAL A 374 33.45 -27.20 -11.50
N GLN A 375 33.72 -28.27 -10.75
CA GLN A 375 32.75 -29.32 -10.46
C GLN A 375 31.55 -28.80 -9.65
N ASP A 376 31.78 -27.95 -8.63
CA ASP A 376 30.70 -27.35 -7.85
C ASP A 376 29.80 -26.47 -8.71
N ARG A 377 30.41 -25.70 -9.63
CA ARG A 377 29.68 -24.84 -10.56
C ARG A 377 28.85 -25.65 -11.55
N VAL A 378 29.38 -26.74 -12.09
CA VAL A 378 28.65 -27.63 -13.02
C VAL A 378 27.51 -28.32 -12.29
N LEU A 379 27.74 -28.87 -11.10
CA LEU A 379 26.72 -29.55 -10.29
C LEU A 379 25.58 -28.62 -9.90
N LEU A 380 25.88 -27.43 -9.38
CA LEU A 380 24.85 -26.45 -9.02
C LEU A 380 24.07 -26.00 -10.25
N ARG A 381 24.74 -25.80 -11.38
CA ARG A 381 24.09 -25.40 -12.63
C ARG A 381 23.19 -26.50 -13.19
N SER A 382 23.61 -27.76 -13.14
CA SER A 382 22.80 -28.88 -13.61
C SER A 382 21.59 -29.10 -12.70
N LEU A 383 21.76 -29.07 -11.38
CA LEU A 383 20.66 -29.27 -10.43
C LEU A 383 19.66 -28.10 -10.45
N LEU A 384 20.14 -26.84 -10.43
CA LEU A 384 19.26 -25.67 -10.52
C LEU A 384 18.60 -25.59 -11.90
N GLY A 385 19.32 -25.94 -12.97
CA GLY A 385 18.76 -26.00 -14.33
C GLY A 385 17.65 -27.05 -14.44
N ALA A 386 17.89 -28.26 -13.92
CA ALA A 386 16.88 -29.31 -13.87
C ALA A 386 15.66 -28.88 -13.05
N LEU A 387 15.88 -28.26 -11.88
CA LEU A 387 14.80 -27.75 -11.04
C LEU A 387 13.97 -26.70 -11.77
N VAL A 388 14.61 -25.73 -12.44
CA VAL A 388 13.93 -24.69 -13.24
C VAL A 388 13.09 -25.31 -14.37
N LEU A 389 13.65 -26.28 -15.09
CA LEU A 389 12.93 -26.98 -16.17
C LEU A 389 11.71 -27.74 -15.66
N LEU A 390 11.86 -28.51 -14.58
CA LEU A 390 10.77 -29.25 -13.96
C LEU A 390 9.70 -28.31 -13.38
N SER A 391 10.11 -27.21 -12.75
CA SER A 391 9.19 -26.17 -12.28
C SER A 391 8.41 -25.53 -13.42
N MET A 392 9.00 -25.35 -14.61
CA MET A 392 8.27 -24.84 -15.76
C MET A 392 7.13 -25.77 -16.19
N VAL A 393 7.34 -27.09 -16.12
CA VAL A 393 6.28 -28.08 -16.39
C VAL A 393 5.19 -28.01 -15.33
N ILE A 394 5.56 -27.86 -14.05
CA ILE A 394 4.61 -27.69 -12.94
C ILE A 394 3.76 -26.43 -13.12
N VAL A 395 4.38 -25.29 -13.45
CA VAL A 395 3.70 -24.03 -13.77
C VAL A 395 2.74 -24.22 -14.95
N GLY A 396 3.20 -24.88 -16.03
CA GLY A 396 2.35 -25.22 -17.17
C GLY A 396 1.12 -26.04 -16.78
N SER A 397 1.29 -27.02 -15.89
CA SER A 397 0.15 -27.77 -15.34
C SER A 397 -0.77 -26.92 -14.48
N ALA A 398 -0.23 -26.02 -13.66
CA ALA A 398 -1.03 -25.13 -12.82
C ALA A 398 -1.89 -24.19 -13.68
N VAL A 399 -1.30 -23.60 -14.73
CA VAL A 399 -2.01 -22.76 -15.70
C VAL A 399 -3.11 -23.56 -16.42
N TRP A 400 -2.81 -24.78 -16.88
CA TRP A 400 -3.80 -25.62 -17.52
C TRP A 400 -5.00 -25.96 -16.60
N ARG A 401 -4.72 -26.29 -15.33
CA ARG A 401 -5.76 -26.54 -14.33
C ARG A 401 -6.60 -25.30 -14.06
N MET A 402 -5.98 -24.13 -13.94
CA MET A 402 -6.70 -22.86 -13.75
C MET A 402 -7.58 -22.53 -14.96
N TRP A 403 -7.09 -22.74 -16.18
CA TRP A 403 -7.86 -22.56 -17.40
C TRP A 403 -9.09 -23.47 -17.45
N LEU A 404 -8.94 -24.74 -17.09
CA LEU A 404 -10.05 -25.68 -16.98
C LEU A 404 -11.06 -25.27 -15.90
N TYR A 405 -10.57 -24.80 -14.76
CA TYR A 405 -11.40 -24.30 -13.67
C TYR A 405 -12.26 -23.13 -14.16
N GLN A 406 -11.65 -22.13 -14.80
CA GLN A 406 -12.34 -20.97 -15.37
C GLN A 406 -13.37 -21.36 -16.44
N ASN A 407 -13.04 -22.30 -17.31
CA ASN A 407 -13.97 -22.78 -18.33
C ASN A 407 -15.18 -23.54 -17.76
N THR A 408 -15.04 -24.16 -16.60
CA THR A 408 -16.11 -24.96 -15.98
C THR A 408 -17.00 -24.12 -15.07
N TYR A 409 -16.42 -23.24 -14.26
CA TYR A 409 -17.10 -22.49 -13.19
C TYR A 409 -17.15 -20.97 -13.44
N GLY A 410 -16.76 -20.52 -14.63
CA GLY A 410 -16.74 -19.10 -14.99
C GLY A 410 -15.48 -18.36 -14.55
N TRP A 411 -15.36 -17.13 -15.03
CA TRP A 411 -14.22 -16.26 -14.75
C TRP A 411 -14.47 -15.42 -13.51
N THR A 412 -13.45 -15.31 -12.66
CA THR A 412 -13.48 -14.42 -11.46
C THR A 412 -12.20 -13.61 -11.36
N ARG A 413 -12.25 -12.51 -10.60
CA ARG A 413 -11.12 -11.60 -10.29
C ARG A 413 -9.91 -12.38 -9.78
N GLU A 414 -10.15 -13.26 -8.81
CA GLU A 414 -9.11 -14.05 -8.15
C GLU A 414 -8.48 -15.07 -9.12
N ARG A 415 -9.31 -15.82 -9.85
CA ARG A 415 -8.84 -16.83 -10.81
C ARG A 415 -8.00 -16.19 -11.91
N LEU A 416 -8.45 -15.05 -12.45
CA LEU A 416 -7.72 -14.31 -13.48
C LEU A 416 -6.41 -13.75 -12.93
N PHE A 417 -6.44 -13.12 -11.75
CA PHE A 417 -5.24 -12.54 -11.14
C PHE A 417 -4.19 -13.60 -10.81
N PHE A 418 -4.55 -14.64 -10.05
CA PHE A 418 -3.59 -15.68 -9.67
C PHE A 418 -3.12 -16.51 -10.88
N GLY A 419 -3.97 -16.74 -11.88
CA GLY A 419 -3.55 -17.35 -13.14
C GLY A 419 -2.51 -16.49 -13.89
N SER A 420 -2.71 -15.17 -13.91
CA SER A 420 -1.76 -14.22 -14.51
C SER A 420 -0.44 -14.13 -13.74
N VAL A 421 -0.51 -14.17 -12.40
CA VAL A 421 0.67 -14.25 -11.53
C VAL A 421 1.44 -15.54 -11.76
N GLU A 422 0.78 -16.69 -11.85
CA GLU A 422 1.42 -17.98 -12.13
C GLU A 422 2.16 -17.97 -13.48
N LEU A 423 1.55 -17.40 -14.52
CA LEU A 423 2.19 -17.22 -15.83
C LEU A 423 3.43 -16.32 -15.72
N TYR A 424 3.34 -15.23 -14.95
CA TYR A 424 4.48 -14.36 -14.68
C TYR A 424 5.60 -15.08 -13.91
N LEU A 425 5.28 -15.94 -12.93
CA LEU A 425 6.28 -16.76 -12.23
C LEU A 425 6.98 -17.74 -13.18
N GLY A 426 6.26 -18.30 -14.16
CA GLY A 426 6.85 -19.01 -15.29
C GLY A 426 7.86 -18.14 -16.06
N GLY A 427 7.49 -16.90 -16.37
CA GLY A 427 8.40 -15.91 -16.95
C GLY A 427 9.64 -15.65 -16.08
N VAL A 428 9.50 -15.58 -14.75
CA VAL A 428 10.62 -15.45 -13.81
C VAL A 428 11.56 -16.64 -13.90
N PHE A 429 11.06 -17.87 -14.01
CA PHE A 429 11.90 -19.04 -14.25
C PHE A 429 12.67 -18.96 -15.57
N VAL A 430 12.05 -18.43 -16.64
CA VAL A 430 12.75 -18.17 -17.91
C VAL A 430 13.87 -17.15 -17.69
N LEU A 431 13.61 -16.06 -16.97
CA LEU A 431 14.64 -15.07 -16.62
C LEU A 431 15.78 -15.69 -15.79
N ILE A 432 15.47 -16.60 -14.86
CA ILE A 432 16.48 -17.35 -14.08
C ILE A 432 17.32 -18.23 -15.00
N ALA A 433 16.71 -18.97 -15.93
CA ALA A 433 17.42 -19.79 -16.90
C ALA A 433 18.39 -18.94 -17.77
N LEU A 434 17.92 -17.78 -18.25
CA LEU A 434 18.72 -16.84 -19.03
C LEU A 434 19.86 -16.21 -18.22
N ALA A 435 19.60 -15.82 -16.97
CA ALA A 435 20.62 -15.27 -16.07
C ALA A 435 21.68 -16.31 -15.73
N GLY A 436 21.27 -17.56 -15.50
CA GLY A 436 22.15 -18.71 -15.35
C GLY A 436 23.01 -18.93 -16.59
N TRP A 437 22.45 -18.76 -17.79
CA TRP A 437 23.19 -18.89 -19.04
C TRP A 437 24.26 -17.81 -19.20
N LYS A 438 23.90 -16.53 -19.05
CA LYS A 438 24.78 -15.37 -19.33
C LYS A 438 25.80 -15.03 -18.23
N LEU A 439 25.83 -15.76 -17.11
CA LEU A 439 26.77 -15.55 -15.98
C LEU A 439 26.75 -14.12 -15.38
N ARG A 440 25.72 -13.31 -15.65
CA ARG A 440 25.53 -11.95 -15.12
C ARG A 440 24.16 -11.86 -14.45
N ALA A 441 24.14 -11.81 -13.12
CA ALA A 441 22.91 -11.85 -12.33
C ALA A 441 22.43 -10.47 -11.81
N GLY A 442 23.22 -9.40 -11.98
CA GLY A 442 22.91 -8.09 -11.38
C GLY A 442 21.69 -7.35 -11.98
N TRP A 443 21.21 -7.75 -13.17
CA TRP A 443 20.03 -7.16 -13.80
C TRP A 443 18.72 -7.87 -13.42
N PHE A 444 18.81 -9.14 -12.97
CA PHE A 444 17.65 -10.00 -12.74
C PHE A 444 16.64 -9.42 -11.72
N PRO A 445 17.06 -8.93 -10.53
CA PRO A 445 16.10 -8.44 -9.53
C PRO A 445 15.29 -7.25 -10.05
N ARG A 446 15.93 -6.36 -10.80
CA ARG A 446 15.28 -5.21 -11.45
C ARG A 446 14.32 -5.66 -12.54
N ALA A 447 14.73 -6.61 -13.39
CA ALA A 447 13.87 -7.14 -14.44
C ALA A 447 12.66 -7.90 -13.89
N ALA A 448 12.79 -8.62 -12.77
CA ALA A 448 11.65 -9.23 -12.10
C ALA A 448 10.67 -8.15 -11.61
N VAL A 449 11.13 -7.15 -10.85
CA VAL A 449 10.23 -6.08 -10.37
C VAL A 449 9.58 -5.31 -11.54
N ALA A 450 10.35 -4.97 -12.57
CA ALA A 450 9.83 -4.29 -13.75
C ALA A 450 8.85 -5.18 -14.53
N GLY A 451 9.10 -6.49 -14.61
CA GLY A 451 8.20 -7.45 -15.24
C GLY A 451 6.88 -7.59 -14.51
N PHE A 452 6.89 -7.60 -13.17
CA PHE A 452 5.66 -7.64 -12.37
C PHE A 452 4.87 -6.34 -12.49
N ALA A 453 5.53 -5.18 -12.46
CA ALA A 453 4.88 -3.91 -12.75
C ALA A 453 4.32 -3.87 -14.19
N GLY A 454 5.03 -4.45 -15.15
CA GLY A 454 4.57 -4.64 -16.52
C GLY A 454 3.32 -5.53 -16.61
N LEU A 455 3.26 -6.61 -15.80
CA LEU A 455 2.05 -7.45 -15.68
C LEU A 455 0.85 -6.64 -15.18
N LEU A 456 1.02 -5.82 -14.15
CA LEU A 456 -0.05 -4.97 -13.63
C LEU A 456 -0.54 -3.96 -14.67
N LEU A 457 0.38 -3.34 -15.42
CA LEU A 457 0.02 -2.45 -16.53
C LEU A 457 -0.69 -3.21 -17.65
N PHE A 458 -0.23 -4.40 -18.00
CA PHE A 458 -0.87 -5.25 -18.99
C PHE A 458 -2.30 -5.60 -18.57
N LEU A 459 -2.51 -6.02 -17.32
CA LEU A 459 -3.84 -6.27 -16.79
C LEU A 459 -4.70 -5.01 -16.84
N GLY A 460 -4.18 -3.85 -16.42
CA GLY A 460 -4.90 -2.58 -16.50
C GLY A 460 -5.31 -2.21 -17.93
N ALA A 461 -4.44 -2.46 -18.91
CA ALA A 461 -4.72 -2.22 -20.33
C ALA A 461 -5.72 -3.22 -20.91
N ALA A 462 -5.65 -4.50 -20.50
CA ALA A 462 -6.53 -5.57 -20.98
C ALA A 462 -7.98 -5.46 -20.45
N ASN A 463 -8.23 -4.58 -19.48
CA ASN A 463 -9.52 -4.41 -18.81
C ASN A 463 -10.09 -5.73 -18.24
N PRO A 464 -9.62 -6.17 -17.07
CA PRO A 464 -9.90 -7.51 -16.59
C PRO A 464 -11.37 -7.68 -16.20
N GLU A 465 -12.04 -6.63 -15.73
CA GLU A 465 -13.46 -6.73 -15.34
C GLU A 465 -14.39 -6.78 -16.55
N HIS A 466 -14.07 -6.05 -17.62
CA HIS A 466 -14.75 -6.21 -18.91
C HIS A 466 -14.59 -7.64 -19.44
N PHE A 467 -13.36 -8.15 -19.51
CA PHE A 467 -13.09 -9.50 -20.00
C PHE A 467 -13.82 -10.57 -19.16
N ILE A 468 -13.83 -10.42 -17.84
CA ILE A 468 -14.57 -11.31 -16.94
C ILE A 468 -16.08 -11.23 -17.25
N ALA A 469 -16.63 -10.03 -17.43
CA ALA A 469 -18.04 -9.86 -17.72
C ALA A 469 -18.42 -10.48 -19.07
N GLU A 470 -17.66 -10.19 -20.13
CA GLU A 470 -17.85 -10.74 -21.48
C GLU A 470 -17.87 -12.27 -21.45
N GLN A 471 -16.83 -12.89 -20.89
CA GLN A 471 -16.70 -14.36 -20.87
C GLN A 471 -17.78 -15.05 -20.02
N ASN A 472 -18.27 -14.39 -18.97
CA ASN A 472 -19.39 -14.92 -18.21
C ASN A 472 -20.70 -14.72 -18.99
N VAL A 473 -21.02 -13.50 -19.45
CA VAL A 473 -22.28 -13.18 -20.16
C VAL A 473 -22.50 -14.07 -21.38
N GLU A 474 -21.46 -14.37 -22.17
CA GLU A 474 -21.53 -15.31 -23.31
C GLU A 474 -22.00 -16.72 -22.91
N ARG A 475 -21.71 -17.14 -21.66
CA ARG A 475 -21.99 -18.47 -21.11
C ARG A 475 -23.11 -18.43 -20.06
N PHE A 476 -24.14 -17.62 -20.34
CA PHE A 476 -25.30 -17.27 -19.51
C PHE A 476 -25.93 -18.39 -18.65
N GLN A 477 -25.73 -19.68 -18.97
CA GLN A 477 -26.40 -20.80 -18.31
C GLN A 477 -25.77 -21.34 -17.01
N LYS A 478 -24.56 -20.93 -16.61
CA LYS A 478 -23.87 -21.47 -15.40
C LYS A 478 -23.28 -20.42 -14.45
N ILE A 479 -23.80 -19.19 -14.47
CA ILE A 479 -23.15 -18.05 -13.81
C ILE A 479 -23.72 -17.78 -12.42
N ASP A 480 -22.85 -17.34 -11.52
CA ASP A 480 -23.22 -16.69 -10.27
C ASP A 480 -23.52 -15.19 -10.50
N PHE A 481 -24.80 -14.82 -10.51
CA PHE A 481 -25.23 -13.44 -10.73
C PHE A 481 -24.91 -12.51 -9.56
N TRP A 482 -24.75 -13.04 -8.34
CA TRP A 482 -24.28 -12.25 -7.21
C TRP A 482 -22.85 -11.78 -7.43
N TYR A 483 -22.04 -12.60 -8.08
CA TYR A 483 -20.70 -12.21 -8.50
C TYR A 483 -20.73 -11.11 -9.57
N LEU A 484 -21.57 -11.24 -10.60
CA LEU A 484 -21.70 -10.20 -11.64
C LEU A 484 -22.14 -8.84 -11.07
N ARG A 485 -23.01 -8.85 -10.05
CA ARG A 485 -23.45 -7.65 -9.34
C ARG A 485 -22.32 -6.93 -8.59
N ALA A 486 -21.28 -7.65 -8.19
CA ALA A 486 -20.12 -7.11 -7.50
C ALA A 486 -19.04 -6.57 -8.45
N LEU A 487 -19.21 -6.73 -9.77
CA LEU A 487 -18.30 -6.16 -10.78
C LEU A 487 -18.42 -4.64 -10.82
N GLY A 488 -17.30 -3.98 -11.12
CA GLY A 488 -17.21 -2.54 -11.18
C GLY A 488 -17.67 -1.97 -12.53
N PRO A 489 -17.60 -0.64 -12.68
CA PRO A 489 -18.01 0.12 -13.86
C PRO A 489 -17.41 -0.35 -15.19
N ASP A 490 -16.19 -0.89 -15.18
CA ASP A 490 -15.54 -1.49 -16.36
C ASP A 490 -16.34 -2.64 -17.00
N ALA A 491 -17.22 -3.31 -16.24
CA ALA A 491 -18.09 -4.39 -16.72
C ALA A 491 -19.41 -3.90 -17.34
N ALA A 492 -19.75 -2.61 -17.22
CA ALA A 492 -21.04 -2.07 -17.65
C ALA A 492 -21.43 -2.43 -19.10
N PRO A 493 -20.53 -2.31 -20.11
CA PRO A 493 -20.89 -2.60 -21.51
C PRO A 493 -21.42 -4.02 -21.74
N GLU A 494 -20.93 -4.99 -20.96
CA GLU A 494 -21.31 -6.40 -21.08
C GLU A 494 -22.54 -6.72 -20.23
N LEU A 495 -22.67 -6.10 -19.05
CA LEU A 495 -23.82 -6.32 -18.17
C LEU A 495 -25.13 -5.77 -18.76
N VAL A 496 -25.07 -4.71 -19.59
CA VAL A 496 -26.24 -4.15 -20.29
C VAL A 496 -26.82 -5.15 -21.31
N LYS A 497 -26.01 -6.07 -21.86
CA LYS A 497 -26.48 -7.06 -22.85
C LYS A 497 -27.34 -8.17 -22.25
N LEU A 498 -27.34 -8.31 -20.93
CA LEU A 498 -28.12 -9.35 -20.25
C LEU A 498 -29.63 -9.18 -20.50
N PRO A 499 -30.42 -10.26 -20.54
CA PRO A 499 -31.87 -10.16 -20.56
C PRO A 499 -32.41 -9.74 -19.18
N GLU A 500 -33.61 -9.15 -19.15
CA GLU A 500 -34.38 -9.00 -17.90
C GLU A 500 -34.83 -10.38 -17.39
N PRO A 501 -34.84 -10.64 -16.06
CA PRO A 501 -34.62 -9.71 -14.95
C PRO A 501 -33.15 -9.50 -14.53
N TYR A 502 -32.21 -10.19 -15.19
CA TYR A 502 -30.81 -10.27 -14.77
C TYR A 502 -30.04 -8.96 -14.96
N ARG A 503 -30.32 -8.23 -16.04
CA ARG A 503 -29.70 -6.91 -16.33
C ARG A 503 -29.91 -5.92 -15.19
N SER A 504 -31.17 -5.69 -14.81
CA SER A 504 -31.53 -4.78 -13.73
C SER A 504 -30.97 -5.21 -12.36
N CYS A 505 -30.86 -6.52 -12.11
CA CYS A 505 -30.22 -7.00 -10.88
C CYS A 505 -28.69 -6.78 -10.89
N ALA A 506 -28.00 -7.16 -11.97
CA ALA A 506 -26.55 -7.06 -12.09
C ALA A 506 -26.07 -5.61 -12.00
N LEU A 507 -26.76 -4.68 -12.66
CA LEU A 507 -26.42 -3.25 -12.63
C LEU A 507 -26.82 -2.55 -11.32
N SER A 508 -27.60 -3.18 -10.44
CA SER A 508 -28.23 -2.49 -9.31
C SER A 508 -27.26 -1.83 -8.32
N TRP A 509 -26.12 -2.48 -8.03
CA TRP A 509 -25.10 -1.90 -7.15
C TRP A 509 -24.39 -0.74 -7.84
N MET A 510 -24.03 -0.91 -9.11
CA MET A 510 -23.38 0.13 -9.91
C MET A 510 -24.26 1.38 -10.03
N VAL A 511 -25.55 1.22 -10.36
CA VAL A 511 -26.51 2.33 -10.49
C VAL A 511 -26.67 3.08 -9.16
N ARG A 512 -26.74 2.36 -8.03
CA ARG A 512 -26.81 2.98 -6.70
C ARG A 512 -25.52 3.72 -6.38
N ASP A 513 -24.39 3.08 -6.61
CA ASP A 513 -23.07 3.62 -6.31
C ASP A 513 -22.79 4.93 -7.06
N LEU A 514 -23.06 4.95 -8.37
CA LEU A 514 -22.88 6.13 -9.24
C LEU A 514 -23.83 7.28 -8.91
N ARG A 515 -25.01 6.99 -8.33
CA ARG A 515 -25.99 7.99 -7.91
C ARG A 515 -25.63 8.59 -6.56
N ASP A 516 -25.33 7.73 -5.58
CA ASP A 516 -25.15 8.15 -4.19
C ASP A 516 -23.75 8.76 -3.96
N ASN A 517 -22.80 8.51 -4.86
CA ASN A 517 -21.42 9.00 -4.78
C ASN A 517 -21.00 9.71 -6.08
N PRO A 518 -21.44 10.96 -6.30
CA PRO A 518 -21.05 11.72 -7.47
C PRO A 518 -19.55 12.05 -7.46
N ASP A 519 -18.93 12.03 -8.63
CA ASP A 519 -17.51 12.35 -8.75
C ASP A 519 -17.24 13.84 -8.64
N GLN A 520 -16.29 14.18 -7.77
CA GLN A 520 -15.62 15.48 -7.85
C GLN A 520 -14.59 15.46 -8.98
N TRP A 521 -14.11 16.63 -9.38
CA TRP A 521 -13.15 16.78 -10.49
C TRP A 521 -11.89 15.88 -10.36
N TYR A 522 -11.38 15.70 -9.13
CA TYR A 522 -10.22 14.85 -8.86
C TYR A 522 -10.56 13.35 -8.79
N ALA A 523 -11.84 13.01 -8.65
CA ALA A 523 -12.36 11.65 -8.61
C ALA A 523 -12.77 11.15 -10.00
N TRP A 524 -12.52 11.92 -11.06
CA TRP A 524 -12.84 11.51 -12.44
C TRP A 524 -12.12 10.22 -12.85
N ASN A 525 -12.85 9.34 -13.53
CA ASN A 525 -12.40 8.06 -14.04
C ASN A 525 -13.18 7.72 -15.33
N LEU A 526 -12.45 7.32 -16.38
CA LEU A 526 -13.03 7.07 -17.71
C LEU A 526 -14.08 5.96 -17.72
N SER A 527 -13.83 4.84 -17.05
CA SER A 527 -14.77 3.70 -17.03
C SER A 527 -16.07 4.05 -16.31
N ARG A 528 -16.00 4.89 -15.27
CA ARG A 528 -17.18 5.40 -14.56
C ARG A 528 -17.99 6.39 -15.38
N ASP A 529 -17.32 7.24 -16.13
CA ASP A 529 -17.96 8.15 -17.07
C ASP A 529 -18.74 7.39 -18.14
N HIS A 530 -18.09 6.43 -18.79
CA HIS A 530 -18.71 5.56 -19.79
C HIS A 530 -19.89 4.75 -19.23
N ALA A 531 -19.75 4.22 -18.00
CA ALA A 531 -20.85 3.49 -17.35
C ALA A 531 -22.06 4.39 -17.07
N ARG A 532 -21.86 5.68 -16.72
CA ARG A 532 -22.96 6.64 -16.53
C ARG A 532 -23.73 6.88 -17.82
N ASP A 533 -23.02 7.08 -18.92
CA ASP A 533 -23.62 7.31 -20.24
C ASP A 533 -24.48 6.10 -20.65
N LEU A 534 -23.92 4.89 -20.57
CA LEU A 534 -24.64 3.65 -20.86
C LEU A 534 -25.88 3.47 -19.99
N ILE A 535 -25.77 3.71 -18.67
CA ILE A 535 -26.89 3.60 -17.74
C ILE A 535 -27.96 4.66 -18.02
N ALA A 536 -27.56 5.86 -18.45
CA ALA A 536 -28.49 6.92 -18.81
C ALA A 536 -29.31 6.56 -20.06
N GLU A 537 -28.69 5.93 -21.05
CA GLU A 537 -29.35 5.46 -22.29
C GLU A 537 -30.43 4.42 -21.99
N ILE A 538 -30.14 3.43 -21.13
CA ILE A 538 -31.07 2.34 -20.83
C ILE A 538 -31.99 2.62 -19.63
N LYS A 539 -31.98 3.84 -19.10
CA LYS A 539 -32.66 4.18 -17.84
C LYS A 539 -34.16 3.85 -17.85
N SER A 540 -34.81 4.00 -19.01
CA SER A 540 -36.24 3.66 -19.19
C SER A 540 -36.51 2.16 -19.22
N GLU A 541 -35.50 1.34 -19.52
CA GLU A 541 -35.60 -0.13 -19.58
C GLU A 541 -35.36 -0.78 -18.22
N LEU A 542 -34.65 -0.10 -17.31
CA LEU A 542 -34.30 -0.62 -16.00
C LEU A 542 -35.52 -0.78 -15.09
N ARG A 543 -35.70 -1.99 -14.55
CA ARG A 543 -36.73 -2.34 -13.57
C ARG A 543 -36.25 -2.11 -12.13
N PRO A 544 -37.17 -2.05 -11.15
CA PRO A 544 -36.79 -1.95 -9.74
C PRO A 544 -35.83 -3.08 -9.32
N ALA A 545 -34.68 -2.69 -8.76
CA ALA A 545 -33.58 -3.61 -8.46
C ALA A 545 -33.99 -4.78 -7.55
N GLN A 546 -34.77 -4.52 -6.51
CA GLN A 546 -35.16 -5.54 -5.54
C GLN A 546 -36.05 -6.63 -6.18
N GLY A 547 -37.06 -6.22 -6.95
CA GLY A 547 -37.93 -7.15 -7.68
C GLY A 547 -37.16 -7.95 -8.73
N SER A 548 -36.26 -7.28 -9.45
CA SER A 548 -35.45 -7.92 -10.50
C SER A 548 -34.47 -8.95 -9.93
N CYS A 549 -33.84 -8.68 -8.78
CA CYS A 549 -32.96 -9.65 -8.14
C CYS A 549 -33.70 -10.87 -7.60
N ILE A 550 -34.87 -10.68 -6.97
CA ILE A 550 -35.70 -11.79 -6.50
C ILE A 550 -36.17 -12.65 -7.69
N ALA A 551 -36.57 -12.01 -8.80
CA ALA A 551 -36.97 -12.72 -10.01
C ALA A 551 -35.81 -13.51 -10.63
N ALA A 552 -34.62 -12.90 -10.73
CA ALA A 552 -33.41 -13.56 -11.21
C ALA A 552 -33.02 -14.78 -10.35
N GLU A 553 -33.12 -14.66 -9.02
CA GLU A 553 -32.84 -15.76 -8.09
C GLU A 553 -33.86 -16.90 -8.24
N ARG A 554 -35.14 -16.58 -8.40
CA ARG A 554 -36.19 -17.56 -8.65
C ARG A 554 -36.01 -18.29 -9.99
N GLU A 555 -35.69 -17.56 -11.06
CA GLU A 555 -35.42 -18.17 -12.37
C GLU A 555 -34.20 -19.09 -12.33
N ASN A 556 -33.18 -18.75 -11.56
CA ASN A 556 -32.01 -19.60 -11.36
C ASN A 556 -32.32 -20.86 -10.55
N ALA A 557 -33.13 -20.74 -9.49
CA ALA A 557 -33.56 -21.88 -8.69
C ALA A 557 -34.35 -22.90 -9.54
N ASN A 558 -35.13 -22.43 -10.52
CA ASN A 558 -35.86 -23.30 -11.44
C ASN A 558 -34.99 -23.98 -12.51
N ARG A 559 -33.75 -23.51 -12.71
CA ARG A 559 -32.82 -24.05 -13.73
C ARG A 559 -31.80 -25.04 -13.16
N ARG A 560 -31.62 -25.07 -11.83
CA ARG A 560 -30.80 -26.06 -11.12
C ARG A 560 -31.64 -27.28 -10.79
#